data_AF-A0A7G5XIP0-F1
#
_entry.id   AF-A0A7G5XIP0-F1
#
_cell.length_a   1.000
_cell.length_b   1.000
_cell.length_c   1.000
_cell.angle_alpha   90.00
_cell.angle_beta   90.00
_cell.angle_gamma   90.00
#
_symmetry.space_group_name_H-M   'P 1'
#
loop_
_entity.id
_entity.type
_entity.pdbx_description
1 polymer ?
#
loop_
_entity_poly.entity_id
_entity_poly.type
_entity_poly.pdbx_seq_one_letter_code
_entity_poly.pdbx_strand_id
1 'polypeptide(L)'
;MSNIKKYIFEYVLIIITIALTVSGFWNIFLGADAKPTPYQTLHVIVNFSWLFLMLYQLSLIGSNQTIKHKRVGLLILFFGPLLFAHAVLMAIHSAHKGLVSGQGDFLIVQNVFGTLELGLIILMAFILKKRRKIHGAFLFSTIVLMNGISIFFLFLAVAPQLIIYGMYITLFIGFLFFLKDIRNGWPILLSGSFFVINDSIGKLLLKYDLIQPLTEFVGTLPKVMTVIGTFVALLIGLVLTGIVKKRKANKMQLVTGEM
;
A
#
# COMPACT_ATOMS: atom_id res chain seq x y z
N MET A 1 -24.03 20.28 -2.44
CA MET A 1 -23.82 19.69 -3.77
C MET A 1 -22.57 18.83 -3.73
N SER A 2 -22.62 17.58 -4.18
CA SER A 2 -21.48 16.65 -4.13
C SER A 2 -20.49 16.95 -5.26
N ASN A 3 -19.21 17.13 -4.93
CA ASN A 3 -18.10 17.34 -5.87
C ASN A 3 -17.57 16.02 -6.46
N ILE A 4 -18.44 15.04 -6.71
CA ILE A 4 -18.04 13.71 -7.24
C ILE A 4 -17.32 13.88 -8.59
N LYS A 5 -17.81 14.77 -9.45
CA LYS A 5 -17.20 15.06 -10.76
C LYS A 5 -15.73 15.49 -10.66
N LYS A 6 -15.34 16.16 -9.58
CA LYS A 6 -13.95 16.62 -9.37
C LYS A 6 -12.97 15.46 -9.14
N TYR A 7 -13.45 14.37 -8.56
CA TYR A 7 -12.64 13.21 -8.17
C TYR A 7 -12.95 11.95 -8.98
N ILE A 8 -13.58 12.11 -10.16
CA ILE A 8 -14.08 10.97 -10.96
C ILE A 8 -12.96 10.00 -11.32
N PHE A 9 -11.78 10.50 -11.70
CA PHE A 9 -10.63 9.66 -12.04
C PHE A 9 -10.11 8.88 -10.83
N GLU A 10 -10.10 9.49 -9.64
CA GLU A 10 -9.71 8.83 -8.40
C GLU A 10 -10.68 7.70 -8.03
N TYR A 11 -11.99 7.93 -8.16
CA TYR A 11 -12.99 6.88 -7.97
C TYR A 11 -12.80 5.73 -8.94
N VAL A 12 -12.66 6.04 -10.23
CA VAL A 12 -12.47 5.05 -11.29
C VAL A 12 -11.23 4.21 -11.01
N LEU A 13 -10.10 4.82 -10.65
CA LEU A 13 -8.88 4.08 -10.34
C LEU A 13 -9.06 3.13 -9.13
N ILE A 14 -9.70 3.59 -8.05
CA ILE A 14 -9.95 2.73 -6.88
C ILE A 14 -10.86 1.56 -7.26
N ILE A 15 -11.94 1.81 -8.00
CA ILE A 15 -12.89 0.77 -8.44
C ILE A 15 -12.20 -0.25 -9.36
N ILE A 16 -11.41 0.22 -10.33
CA ILE A 16 -10.60 -0.67 -11.20
C ILE A 16 -9.63 -1.48 -10.34
N THR A 17 -8.96 -0.88 -9.36
CA THR A 17 -8.04 -1.59 -8.48
C THR A 17 -8.74 -2.67 -7.67
N ILE A 18 -9.94 -2.39 -7.14
CA ILE A 18 -10.80 -3.37 -6.46
C ILE A 18 -11.14 -4.52 -7.42
N ALA A 19 -11.59 -4.22 -8.64
CA ALA A 19 -11.94 -5.24 -9.63
C ALA A 19 -10.73 -6.11 -10.02
N LEU A 20 -9.57 -5.49 -10.27
CA LEU A 20 -8.33 -6.22 -10.56
C LEU A 20 -7.87 -7.06 -9.38
N THR A 21 -8.04 -6.57 -8.15
CA THR A 21 -7.74 -7.33 -6.93
C THR A 21 -8.63 -8.58 -6.86
N VAL A 22 -9.94 -8.45 -7.10
CA VAL A 22 -10.87 -9.60 -7.17
C VAL A 22 -10.40 -10.61 -8.22
N SER A 23 -10.08 -10.15 -9.43
CA SER A 23 -9.60 -11.01 -10.52
C SER A 23 -8.28 -11.70 -10.18
N GLY A 24 -7.34 -10.99 -9.54
CA GLY A 24 -6.05 -11.56 -9.13
C GLY A 24 -6.19 -12.66 -8.06
N PHE A 25 -7.20 -12.59 -7.21
CA PHE A 25 -7.50 -13.62 -6.21
C PHE A 25 -8.43 -14.73 -6.72
N TRP A 26 -8.97 -14.62 -7.93
CA TRP A 26 -9.99 -15.54 -8.44
C TRP A 26 -9.55 -17.01 -8.34
N ASN A 27 -8.38 -17.34 -8.86
CA ASN A 27 -7.89 -18.72 -8.87
C ASN A 27 -7.61 -19.28 -7.47
N ILE A 28 -7.36 -18.43 -6.47
CA ILE A 28 -7.08 -18.85 -5.09
C ILE A 28 -8.36 -19.24 -4.37
N PHE A 29 -9.46 -18.52 -4.60
CA PHE A 29 -10.71 -18.69 -3.85
C PHE A 29 -11.83 -19.39 -4.62
N LEU A 30 -11.83 -19.27 -5.95
CA LEU A 30 -12.92 -19.71 -6.84
C LEU A 30 -12.43 -20.63 -7.98
N GLY A 31 -11.12 -20.95 -8.02
CA GLY A 31 -10.56 -21.93 -8.96
C GLY A 31 -10.99 -23.37 -8.64
N ALA A 32 -10.84 -24.27 -9.61
CA ALA A 32 -11.22 -25.69 -9.45
C ALA A 32 -10.53 -26.37 -8.25
N ASP A 33 -9.28 -25.99 -7.97
CA ASP A 33 -8.47 -26.51 -6.86
C ASP A 33 -8.36 -25.52 -5.68
N ALA A 34 -9.32 -24.61 -5.53
CA ALA A 34 -9.28 -23.56 -4.51
C ALA A 34 -9.17 -24.13 -3.09
N LYS A 35 -8.03 -23.88 -2.45
CA LYS A 35 -7.75 -24.23 -1.05
C LYS A 35 -7.08 -23.03 -0.36
N PRO A 36 -7.79 -21.91 -0.17
CA PRO A 36 -7.21 -20.71 0.40
C PRO A 36 -6.71 -20.99 1.82
N THR A 37 -5.45 -20.66 2.06
CA THR A 37 -4.84 -20.72 3.39
C THR A 37 -5.31 -19.56 4.26
N PRO A 38 -5.23 -19.66 5.60
CA PRO A 38 -5.54 -18.53 6.49
C PRO A 38 -4.76 -17.25 6.16
N TYR A 39 -3.51 -17.39 5.69
CA TYR A 39 -2.68 -16.25 5.26
C TYR A 39 -3.24 -15.54 4.04
N GLN A 40 -3.69 -16.29 3.02
CA GLN A 40 -4.31 -15.72 1.83
C GLN A 40 -5.64 -15.04 2.16
N THR A 41 -6.45 -15.65 3.03
CA THR A 41 -7.71 -15.05 3.52
C THR A 41 -7.46 -13.75 4.26
N LEU A 42 -6.50 -13.72 5.18
CA LEU A 42 -6.13 -12.49 5.90
C LEU A 42 -5.62 -11.41 4.94
N HIS A 43 -4.79 -11.79 3.95
CA HIS A 43 -4.26 -10.86 2.95
C HIS A 43 -5.37 -10.17 2.18
N VAL A 44 -6.34 -10.95 1.69
CA VAL A 44 -7.53 -10.44 1.00
C VAL A 44 -8.31 -9.48 1.88
N ILE A 45 -8.61 -9.88 3.13
CA ILE A 45 -9.37 -9.05 4.07
C ILE A 45 -8.67 -7.71 4.31
N VAL A 46 -7.36 -7.71 4.55
CA VAL A 46 -6.59 -6.49 4.83
C VAL A 46 -6.53 -5.58 3.60
N ASN A 47 -6.28 -6.13 2.40
CA ASN A 47 -6.26 -5.35 1.16
C ASN A 47 -7.62 -4.71 0.86
N PHE A 48 -8.72 -5.48 0.92
CA PHE A 48 -10.05 -4.94 0.65
C PHE A 48 -10.47 -3.93 1.72
N SER A 49 -10.17 -4.19 3.00
CA SER A 49 -10.43 -3.22 4.07
C SER A 49 -9.73 -1.88 3.79
N TRP A 50 -8.50 -1.91 3.31
CA TRP A 50 -7.76 -0.70 2.93
C TRP A 50 -8.38 0.00 1.70
N LEU A 51 -8.66 -0.74 0.62
CA LEU A 51 -9.25 -0.18 -0.60
C LEU A 51 -10.63 0.44 -0.34
N PHE A 52 -11.49 -0.23 0.44
CA PHE A 52 -12.79 0.30 0.83
C PHE A 52 -12.66 1.50 1.78
N LEU A 53 -11.69 1.49 2.69
CA LEU A 53 -11.39 2.65 3.53
C LEU A 53 -10.98 3.84 2.65
N MET A 54 -10.09 3.66 1.67
CA MET A 54 -9.68 4.74 0.76
C MET A 54 -10.84 5.24 -0.10
N LEU A 55 -11.66 4.33 -0.65
CA LEU A 55 -12.86 4.69 -1.40
C LEU A 55 -13.81 5.53 -0.55
N TYR A 56 -14.08 5.10 0.68
CA TYR A 56 -14.97 5.78 1.60
C TYR A 56 -14.41 7.14 2.03
N GLN A 57 -13.09 7.25 2.28
CA GLN A 57 -12.42 8.53 2.53
C GLN A 57 -12.63 9.51 1.37
N LEU A 58 -12.46 9.04 0.13
CA LEU A 58 -12.71 9.85 -1.07
C LEU A 58 -14.18 10.27 -1.17
N SER A 59 -15.12 9.38 -0.86
CA SER A 59 -16.57 9.70 -0.75
C SER A 59 -16.87 10.81 0.25
N LEU A 60 -16.23 10.79 1.42
CA LEU A 60 -16.40 11.84 2.42
C LEU A 60 -15.79 13.17 1.96
N ILE A 61 -14.66 13.16 1.25
CA ILE A 61 -14.07 14.35 0.64
C ILE A 61 -14.98 14.92 -0.46
N GLY A 62 -15.47 14.06 -1.37
CA GLY A 62 -16.36 14.47 -2.47
C GLY A 62 -17.71 15.02 -1.99
N SER A 63 -18.20 14.56 -0.84
CA SER A 63 -19.43 15.06 -0.21
C SER A 63 -19.19 16.21 0.79
N ASN A 64 -17.97 16.74 0.88
CA ASN A 64 -17.57 17.80 1.81
C ASN A 64 -17.82 17.48 3.31
N GLN A 65 -17.91 16.19 3.68
CA GLN A 65 -18.14 15.72 5.06
C GLN A 65 -16.84 15.72 5.89
N THR A 66 -16.22 16.89 6.05
CA THR A 66 -14.89 17.06 6.65
C THR A 66 -14.76 16.49 8.07
N ILE A 67 -15.80 16.59 8.89
CA ILE A 67 -15.78 16.07 10.28
C ILE A 67 -15.74 14.53 10.26
N LYS A 68 -16.61 13.90 9.46
CA LYS A 68 -16.61 12.43 9.32
C LYS A 68 -15.31 11.93 8.70
N HIS A 69 -14.80 12.61 7.67
CA HIS A 69 -13.50 12.33 7.05
C HIS A 69 -12.38 12.26 8.11
N LYS A 70 -12.29 13.27 8.99
CA LYS A 70 -11.30 13.28 10.09
C LYS A 70 -11.50 12.14 11.08
N ARG A 71 -12.75 11.81 11.45
CA ARG A 71 -13.05 10.74 12.42
C ARG A 71 -12.68 9.37 11.85
N VAL A 72 -13.12 9.08 10.65
CA VAL A 72 -12.84 7.82 9.94
C VAL A 72 -11.35 7.76 9.57
N GLY A 73 -10.71 8.89 9.28
CA GLY A 73 -9.29 8.97 8.97
C GLY A 73 -8.38 8.50 10.11
N LEU A 74 -8.89 8.46 11.35
CA LEU A 74 -8.16 7.85 12.46
C LEU A 74 -8.03 6.33 12.31
N LEU A 75 -8.91 5.67 11.58
CA LEU A 75 -8.79 4.23 11.30
C LEU A 75 -7.53 3.92 10.47
N ILE A 76 -7.05 4.87 9.67
CA ILE A 76 -5.80 4.72 8.91
C ILE A 76 -4.60 4.50 9.85
N LEU A 77 -4.65 5.00 11.09
CA LEU A 77 -3.58 4.75 12.07
C LEU A 77 -3.45 3.29 12.47
N PHE A 78 -4.52 2.51 12.34
CA PHE A 78 -4.51 1.09 12.61
C PHE A 78 -4.33 0.29 11.31
N PHE A 79 -5.15 0.58 10.29
CA PHE A 79 -5.12 -0.15 9.03
C PHE A 79 -3.84 0.06 8.22
N GLY A 80 -3.17 1.21 8.34
CA GLY A 80 -1.89 1.46 7.66
C GLY A 80 -0.78 0.54 8.18
N PRO A 81 -0.50 0.54 9.50
CA PRO A 81 0.41 -0.43 10.11
C PRO A 81 0.01 -1.89 9.87
N LEU A 82 -1.28 -2.21 9.89
CA LEU A 82 -1.77 -3.56 9.61
C LEU A 82 -1.47 -3.99 8.17
N LEU A 83 -1.72 -3.12 7.20
CA LEU A 83 -1.42 -3.36 5.78
C LEU A 83 0.09 -3.58 5.58
N PHE A 84 0.93 -2.71 6.16
CA PHE A 84 2.39 -2.84 6.07
C PHE A 84 2.89 -4.14 6.72
N ALA A 85 2.46 -4.45 7.94
CA ALA A 85 2.86 -5.67 8.64
C ALA A 85 2.41 -6.93 7.88
N HIS A 86 1.25 -6.88 7.24
CA HIS A 86 0.79 -7.97 6.38
C HIS A 86 1.64 -8.10 5.10
N ALA A 87 2.05 -6.99 4.48
CA ALA A 87 2.97 -7.03 3.34
C ALA A 87 4.32 -7.66 3.73
N VAL A 88 4.84 -7.31 4.91
CA VAL A 88 6.04 -7.94 5.50
C VAL A 88 5.85 -9.46 5.67
N LEU A 89 4.70 -9.89 6.19
CA LEU A 89 4.38 -11.32 6.32
C LEU A 89 4.44 -12.04 4.97
N MET A 90 3.87 -11.45 3.93
CA MET A 90 3.86 -12.03 2.58
C MET A 90 5.27 -12.09 1.99
N ALA A 91 6.09 -11.05 2.21
CA ALA A 91 7.48 -11.04 1.78
C ALA A 91 8.30 -12.16 2.45
N ILE A 92 8.19 -12.32 3.77
CA ILE A 92 8.86 -13.40 4.51
C ILE A 92 8.34 -14.77 4.08
N HIS A 93 7.02 -14.92 3.91
CA HIS A 93 6.43 -16.19 3.50
C HIS A 93 6.91 -16.60 2.10
N SER A 94 6.93 -15.66 1.16
CA SER A 94 7.41 -15.89 -0.21
C SER A 94 8.90 -16.25 -0.24
N ALA A 95 9.72 -15.47 0.48
CA ALA A 95 11.16 -15.73 0.62
C ALA A 95 11.45 -17.10 1.24
N HIS A 96 10.73 -17.46 2.30
CA HIS A 96 10.85 -18.76 2.95
C HIS A 96 10.49 -19.92 2.01
N LYS A 97 9.48 -19.75 1.16
CA LYS A 97 9.13 -20.76 0.15
C LYS A 97 10.26 -20.92 -0.88
N GLY A 98 10.84 -19.81 -1.36
CA GLY A 98 11.99 -19.82 -2.26
C GLY A 98 13.25 -20.45 -1.65
N LEU A 99 13.46 -20.23 -0.36
CA LEU A 99 14.54 -20.86 0.41
C LEU A 99 14.37 -22.37 0.50
N VAL A 100 13.18 -22.85 0.90
CA VAL A 100 12.89 -24.28 1.06
C VAL A 100 12.91 -25.02 -0.28
N SER A 101 12.51 -24.39 -1.38
CA SER A 101 12.56 -25.00 -2.71
C SER A 101 13.96 -25.01 -3.34
N GLY A 102 14.91 -24.24 -2.81
CA GLY A 102 16.24 -24.06 -3.38
C GLY A 102 16.28 -23.30 -4.70
N GLN A 103 15.18 -22.68 -5.12
CA GLN A 103 15.08 -21.94 -6.40
C GLN A 103 15.16 -20.42 -6.23
N GLY A 104 15.29 -19.93 -4.98
CA GLY A 104 15.16 -18.51 -4.68
C GLY A 104 13.73 -18.00 -4.85
N ASP A 105 13.45 -16.80 -4.38
CA ASP A 105 12.18 -16.12 -4.64
C ASP A 105 12.37 -15.12 -5.79
N PHE A 106 11.85 -15.44 -6.98
CA PHE A 106 11.94 -14.56 -8.16
C PHE A 106 11.22 -13.22 -7.97
N LEU A 107 10.35 -13.10 -6.95
CA LEU A 107 9.66 -11.88 -6.56
C LEU A 107 10.28 -11.20 -5.34
N ILE A 108 11.43 -11.69 -4.83
CA ILE A 108 12.00 -11.21 -3.56
C ILE A 108 12.16 -9.68 -3.54
N VAL A 109 12.61 -9.11 -4.65
CA VAL A 109 12.84 -7.67 -4.76
C VAL A 109 11.52 -6.91 -4.73
N GLN A 110 10.52 -7.33 -5.50
CA GLN A 110 9.21 -6.66 -5.50
C GLN A 110 8.50 -6.81 -4.14
N ASN A 111 8.63 -7.97 -3.50
CA ASN A 111 8.04 -8.23 -2.19
C ASN A 111 8.70 -7.39 -1.09
N VAL A 112 10.04 -7.37 -1.04
CA VAL A 112 10.79 -6.66 0.01
C VAL A 112 10.73 -5.15 -0.21
N PHE A 113 11.16 -4.68 -1.39
CA PHE A 113 11.20 -3.24 -1.67
C PHE A 113 9.81 -2.65 -1.77
N GLY A 114 8.85 -3.33 -2.42
CA GLY A 114 7.45 -2.91 -2.46
C GLY A 114 6.82 -2.76 -1.07
N THR A 115 7.21 -3.63 -0.12
CA THR A 115 6.78 -3.51 1.28
C THR A 115 7.39 -2.28 1.94
N LEU A 116 8.71 -2.07 1.81
CA LEU A 116 9.40 -0.91 2.37
C LEU A 116 8.85 0.41 1.81
N GLU A 117 8.61 0.45 0.51
CA GLU A 117 8.01 1.55 -0.24
C GLU A 117 6.60 1.88 0.24
N LEU A 118 5.76 0.86 0.47
CA LEU A 118 4.43 1.02 1.08
C LEU A 118 4.53 1.65 2.47
N GLY A 119 5.42 1.13 3.32
CA GLY A 119 5.67 1.67 4.65
C GLY A 119 6.12 3.14 4.61
N LEU A 120 7.03 3.47 3.69
CA LEU A 120 7.51 4.82 3.46
C LEU A 120 6.39 5.76 2.99
N ILE A 121 5.57 5.35 2.02
CA ILE A 121 4.42 6.12 1.54
C ILE A 121 3.48 6.46 2.70
N ILE A 122 3.10 5.45 3.50
CA ILE A 122 2.19 5.63 4.63
C ILE A 122 2.80 6.58 5.66
N LEU A 123 4.06 6.38 6.04
CA LEU A 123 4.74 7.24 7.00
C LEU A 123 4.82 8.69 6.51
N MET A 124 5.22 8.90 5.25
CA MET A 124 5.34 10.22 4.65
C MET A 124 4.00 10.94 4.55
N ALA A 125 2.90 10.22 4.30
CA ALA A 125 1.57 10.79 4.36
C ALA A 125 1.33 11.49 5.70
N PHE A 126 1.68 10.86 6.83
CA PHE A 126 1.43 11.42 8.15
C PHE A 126 2.45 12.47 8.59
N ILE A 127 3.72 12.34 8.18
CA ILE A 127 4.73 13.39 8.37
C ILE A 127 4.25 14.69 7.70
N LEU A 128 3.73 14.59 6.48
CA LEU A 128 3.30 15.73 5.67
C LEU A 128 1.82 16.10 5.83
N LYS A 129 1.13 15.59 6.87
CA LYS A 129 -0.32 15.83 7.11
C LYS A 129 -0.74 17.30 7.16
N LYS A 130 0.17 18.22 7.49
CA LYS A 130 -0.09 19.67 7.46
C LYS A 130 -0.30 20.19 6.03
N ARG A 131 0.35 19.58 5.04
CA ARG A 131 0.18 19.84 3.61
C ARG A 131 -0.89 18.92 3.04
N ARG A 132 -2.17 19.25 3.31
CA ARG A 132 -3.34 18.38 3.04
C ARG A 132 -3.36 17.74 1.65
N LYS A 133 -2.99 18.49 0.60
CA LYS A 133 -2.93 17.96 -0.78
C LYS A 133 -1.87 16.86 -0.93
N ILE A 134 -0.67 17.09 -0.41
CA ILE A 134 0.45 16.14 -0.47
C ILE A 134 0.15 14.91 0.41
N HIS A 135 -0.44 15.11 1.59
CA HIS A 135 -0.93 14.01 2.44
C HIS A 135 -1.92 13.11 1.69
N GLY A 136 -2.93 13.73 1.06
CA GLY A 136 -3.89 13.00 0.23
C GLY A 136 -3.21 12.29 -0.94
N ALA A 137 -2.23 12.93 -1.59
CA ALA A 137 -1.47 12.32 -2.68
C ALA A 137 -0.69 11.08 -2.22
N PHE A 138 0.02 11.11 -1.08
CA PHE A 138 0.68 9.93 -0.53
C PHE A 138 -0.30 8.81 -0.16
N LEU A 139 -1.43 9.12 0.49
CA LEU A 139 -2.43 8.08 0.75
C LEU A 139 -2.97 7.47 -0.55
N PHE A 140 -3.22 8.30 -1.56
CA PHE A 140 -3.67 7.85 -2.87
C PHE A 140 -2.58 7.08 -3.64
N SER A 141 -1.29 7.37 -3.42
CA SER A 141 -0.18 6.57 -3.95
C SER A 141 -0.29 5.10 -3.55
N THR A 142 -0.82 4.78 -2.37
CA THR A 142 -1.05 3.37 -1.99
C THR A 142 -2.01 2.66 -2.95
N ILE A 143 -2.97 3.37 -3.54
CA ILE A 143 -3.87 2.81 -4.57
C ILE A 143 -3.13 2.54 -5.86
N VAL A 144 -2.24 3.44 -6.30
CA VAL A 144 -1.42 3.22 -7.50
C VAL A 144 -0.47 2.04 -7.29
N LEU A 145 0.15 1.92 -6.12
CA LEU A 145 0.98 0.76 -5.77
C LEU A 145 0.17 -0.53 -5.82
N MET A 146 -0.99 -0.58 -5.16
CA MET A 146 -1.88 -1.75 -5.16
C MET A 146 -2.43 -2.08 -6.55
N ASN A 147 -2.66 -1.07 -7.39
CA ASN A 147 -3.06 -1.25 -8.78
C ASN A 147 -1.97 -2.00 -9.56
N GLY A 148 -0.72 -1.57 -9.45
CA GLY A 148 0.40 -2.26 -10.09
C GLY A 148 0.59 -3.70 -9.60
N ILE A 149 0.46 -3.93 -8.28
CA ILE A 149 0.48 -5.29 -7.71
C ILE A 149 -0.65 -6.15 -8.30
N SER A 150 -1.86 -5.58 -8.41
CA SER A 150 -3.02 -6.32 -8.95
C SER A 150 -2.88 -6.64 -10.43
N ILE A 151 -2.38 -5.70 -11.24
CA ILE A 151 -2.08 -5.94 -12.67
C ILE A 151 -1.01 -7.02 -12.81
N PHE A 152 0.04 -6.95 -11.99
CA PHE A 152 1.11 -7.94 -11.99
C PHE A 152 0.56 -9.35 -11.74
N PHE A 153 -0.21 -9.55 -10.67
CA PHE A 153 -0.77 -10.86 -10.35
C PHE A 153 -1.83 -11.33 -11.36
N LEU A 154 -2.60 -10.40 -11.94
CA LEU A 154 -3.51 -10.75 -13.04
C LEU A 154 -2.73 -11.28 -14.24
N PHE A 155 -1.71 -10.58 -14.70
CA PHE A 155 -0.88 -11.04 -15.83
C PHE A 155 -0.14 -12.33 -15.51
N LEU A 156 0.38 -12.48 -14.30
CA LEU A 156 0.98 -13.75 -13.86
C LEU A 156 0.00 -14.92 -13.99
N ALA A 157 -1.30 -14.69 -13.73
CA ALA A 157 -2.32 -15.72 -13.81
C ALA A 157 -2.81 -16.00 -15.25
N VAL A 158 -2.95 -14.98 -16.10
CA VAL A 158 -3.66 -15.11 -17.40
C VAL A 158 -2.79 -14.91 -18.63
N ALA A 159 -1.70 -14.13 -18.53
CA ALA A 159 -0.83 -13.81 -19.65
C ALA A 159 0.58 -13.46 -19.16
N PRO A 160 1.39 -14.45 -18.70
CA PRO A 160 2.69 -14.21 -18.07
C PRO A 160 3.67 -13.42 -18.94
N GLN A 161 3.58 -13.58 -20.27
CA GLN A 161 4.36 -12.82 -21.25
C GLN A 161 4.11 -11.29 -21.18
N LEU A 162 3.02 -10.86 -20.56
CA LEU A 162 2.66 -9.44 -20.42
C LEU A 162 3.09 -8.82 -19.08
N ILE A 163 3.69 -9.58 -18.16
CA ILE A 163 4.09 -9.09 -16.83
C ILE A 163 4.91 -7.80 -16.91
N ILE A 164 5.84 -7.73 -17.86
CA ILE A 164 6.68 -6.54 -18.11
C ILE A 164 5.87 -5.28 -18.42
N TYR A 165 4.70 -5.40 -19.07
CA TYR A 165 3.85 -4.24 -19.34
C TYR A 165 3.15 -3.72 -18.08
N GLY A 166 2.96 -4.56 -17.06
CA GLY A 166 2.33 -4.15 -15.80
C GLY A 166 3.05 -2.99 -15.12
N MET A 167 4.39 -3.00 -15.10
CA MET A 167 5.17 -1.89 -14.54
C MET A 167 5.02 -0.60 -15.34
N TYR A 168 5.01 -0.68 -16.68
CA TYR A 168 4.84 0.50 -17.53
C TYR A 168 3.43 1.08 -17.48
N ILE A 169 2.40 0.24 -17.37
CA ILE A 169 1.01 0.68 -17.15
C ILE A 169 0.92 1.43 -15.81
N THR A 170 1.54 0.90 -14.76
CA THR A 170 1.52 1.52 -13.42
C THR A 170 2.26 2.86 -13.42
N LEU A 171 3.43 2.92 -14.07
CA LEU A 171 4.17 4.17 -14.27
C LEU A 171 3.34 5.19 -15.06
N PHE A 172 2.68 4.76 -16.13
CA PHE A 172 1.84 5.62 -16.96
C PHE A 172 0.66 6.18 -16.16
N ILE A 173 -0.03 5.36 -15.36
CA ILE A 173 -1.09 5.84 -14.45
C ILE A 173 -0.51 6.87 -13.47
N GLY A 174 0.64 6.59 -12.86
CA GLY A 174 1.32 7.53 -11.96
C GLY A 174 1.62 8.88 -12.64
N PHE A 175 2.11 8.82 -13.88
CA PHE A 175 2.40 9.99 -14.71
C PHE A 175 1.15 10.80 -15.05
N LEU A 176 0.05 10.16 -15.44
CA LEU A 176 -1.23 10.85 -15.72
C LEU A 176 -1.74 11.63 -14.50
N PHE A 177 -1.69 11.03 -13.31
CA PHE A 177 -2.10 11.70 -12.08
C PHE A 177 -1.15 12.81 -11.66
N PHE A 178 0.15 12.68 -11.97
CA PHE A 178 1.10 13.77 -11.79
C PHE A 178 0.80 14.95 -12.71
N LEU A 179 0.53 14.73 -14.00
CA LEU A 179 0.15 15.79 -14.92
C LEU A 179 -1.14 16.52 -14.49
N LYS A 180 -2.08 15.78 -13.89
CA LYS A 180 -3.32 16.36 -13.33
C LYS A 180 -3.07 17.38 -12.20
N ASP A 181 -2.04 17.20 -11.37
CA ASP A 181 -1.65 18.15 -10.30
C ASP A 181 -0.13 18.15 -10.13
N ILE A 182 0.60 18.76 -11.07
CA ILE A 182 2.08 18.73 -11.11
C ILE A 182 2.71 19.18 -9.78
N ARG A 183 2.08 20.14 -9.09
CA ARG A 183 2.61 20.69 -7.84
C ARG A 183 2.53 19.70 -6.67
N ASN A 184 1.51 18.84 -6.62
CA ASN A 184 1.26 17.97 -5.46
C ASN A 184 1.20 16.47 -5.80
N GLY A 185 1.19 16.10 -7.08
CA GLY A 185 1.01 14.76 -7.60
C GLY A 185 2.30 13.95 -7.72
N TRP A 186 3.47 14.55 -7.43
CA TRP A 186 4.75 13.84 -7.46
C TRP A 186 4.80 12.58 -6.57
N PRO A 187 4.10 12.47 -5.41
CA PRO A 187 4.09 11.21 -4.65
C PRO A 187 3.43 10.06 -5.43
N ILE A 188 2.47 10.39 -6.31
CA ILE A 188 1.76 9.41 -7.13
C ILE A 188 2.67 8.93 -8.26
N LEU A 189 3.41 9.83 -8.90
CA LEU A 189 4.45 9.46 -9.87
C LEU A 189 5.56 8.61 -9.24
N LEU A 190 6.03 9.01 -8.06
CA LEU A 190 7.02 8.23 -7.31
C LEU A 190 6.54 6.79 -7.10
N SER A 191 5.30 6.62 -6.63
CA SER A 191 4.72 5.28 -6.47
C SER A 191 4.55 4.52 -7.78
N GLY A 192 4.22 5.20 -8.88
CA GLY A 192 4.16 4.59 -10.21
C GLY A 192 5.53 4.12 -10.71
N SER A 193 6.60 4.79 -10.28
CA SER A 193 7.98 4.48 -10.68
C SER A 193 8.62 3.31 -9.91
N PHE A 194 8.07 2.95 -8.75
CA PHE A 194 8.63 1.92 -7.88
C PHE A 194 8.84 0.58 -8.58
N PHE A 195 7.91 0.11 -9.41
CA PHE A 195 8.10 -1.15 -10.14
C PHE A 195 9.30 -1.13 -11.08
N VAL A 196 9.55 -0.01 -11.77
CA VAL A 196 10.70 0.17 -12.69
C VAL A 196 12.01 0.30 -11.91
N ILE A 197 11.97 1.02 -10.79
CA ILE A 197 13.12 1.13 -9.87
C ILE A 197 13.47 -0.25 -9.30
N ASN A 198 12.47 -1.00 -8.83
CA ASN A 198 12.64 -2.34 -8.27
C ASN A 198 13.13 -3.34 -9.32
N ASP A 199 12.66 -3.26 -10.58
CA ASP A 199 13.23 -4.06 -11.68
C ASP A 199 14.72 -3.75 -11.90
N SER A 200 15.10 -2.48 -11.86
CA SER A 200 16.49 -2.05 -11.99
C SER A 200 17.36 -2.53 -10.83
N ILE A 201 16.84 -2.45 -9.59
CA ILE A 201 17.49 -3.00 -8.39
C ILE A 201 17.61 -4.52 -8.52
N GLY A 202 16.59 -5.22 -9.01
CA GLY A 202 16.63 -6.66 -9.21
C GLY A 202 17.69 -7.09 -10.20
N LYS A 203 17.83 -6.38 -11.33
CA LYS A 203 18.92 -6.60 -12.29
C LYS A 203 20.29 -6.36 -11.68
N LEU A 204 20.44 -5.37 -10.81
CA LEU A 204 21.68 -5.10 -10.09
C LEU A 204 22.01 -6.23 -9.10
N LEU A 205 21.04 -6.67 -8.30
CA LEU A 205 21.22 -7.76 -7.36
C LEU A 205 21.54 -9.08 -8.07
N LEU A 206 20.89 -9.35 -9.20
CA LEU A 206 21.18 -10.53 -10.03
C LEU A 206 22.61 -10.49 -10.57
N LYS A 207 23.07 -9.33 -11.05
CA LYS A 207 24.44 -9.13 -11.55
C LYS A 207 25.51 -9.46 -10.49
N TYR A 208 25.22 -9.24 -9.21
CA TYR A 208 26.13 -9.47 -8.10
C TYR A 208 25.81 -10.73 -7.28
N ASP A 209 24.92 -11.61 -7.77
CA ASP A 209 24.48 -12.84 -7.09
C ASP A 209 23.93 -12.61 -5.67
N LEU A 210 23.24 -11.48 -5.47
CA LEU A 210 22.69 -11.05 -4.17
C LEU A 210 21.22 -11.44 -3.96
N ILE A 211 20.57 -12.04 -4.97
CA ILE A 211 19.17 -12.48 -4.87
C ILE A 211 19.02 -13.61 -3.84
N GLN A 212 19.93 -14.60 -3.87
CA GLN A 212 19.91 -15.73 -2.95
C GLN A 212 20.23 -15.29 -1.51
N PRO A 213 21.30 -14.50 -1.23
CA PRO A 213 21.55 -13.94 0.10
C PRO A 213 20.36 -13.13 0.65
N LEU A 214 19.70 -12.33 -0.19
CA LEU A 214 18.51 -11.58 0.23
C LEU A 214 17.34 -12.51 0.57
N THR A 215 17.11 -13.55 -0.25
CA THR A 215 16.07 -14.56 -0.01
C THR A 215 16.33 -15.32 1.29
N GLU A 216 17.57 -15.71 1.56
CA GLU A 216 17.98 -16.38 2.79
C GLU A 216 17.78 -15.47 4.01
N PHE A 217 18.27 -14.24 3.94
CA PHE A 217 18.11 -13.27 5.02
C PHE A 217 16.63 -13.04 5.37
N VAL A 218 15.78 -12.81 4.36
CA VAL A 218 14.36 -12.53 4.58
C VAL A 218 13.60 -13.81 4.97
N GLY A 219 13.90 -14.95 4.35
CA GLY A 219 13.23 -16.23 4.56
C GLY A 219 13.53 -16.88 5.91
N THR A 220 14.58 -16.45 6.60
CA THR A 220 14.96 -16.90 7.95
C THR A 220 14.37 -16.02 9.07
N LEU A 221 13.73 -14.89 8.74
CA LEU A 221 13.13 -14.02 9.75
C LEU A 221 11.94 -14.72 10.47
N PRO A 222 11.82 -14.57 11.80
CA PRO A 222 10.72 -15.14 12.57
C PRO A 222 9.39 -14.44 12.24
N LYS A 223 8.59 -15.03 11.34
CA LYS A 223 7.33 -14.49 10.80
C LYS A 223 6.48 -13.71 11.81
N VAL A 224 6.11 -14.34 12.92
CA VAL A 224 5.21 -13.72 13.93
C VAL A 224 5.85 -12.50 14.59
N MET A 225 7.11 -12.62 15.03
CA MET A 225 7.80 -11.53 15.71
C MET A 225 8.08 -10.35 14.77
N THR A 226 8.43 -10.62 13.52
CA THR A 226 8.66 -9.56 12.53
C THR A 226 7.36 -8.84 12.18
N VAL A 227 6.22 -9.55 12.07
CA VAL A 227 4.90 -8.92 11.86
C VAL A 227 4.51 -8.02 13.03
N ILE A 228 4.60 -8.54 14.26
CA ILE A 228 4.28 -7.75 15.47
C ILE A 228 5.22 -6.54 15.57
N GLY A 229 6.53 -6.75 15.40
CA GLY A 229 7.54 -5.71 15.47
C GLY A 229 7.32 -4.60 14.44
N THR A 230 7.06 -4.96 13.18
CA THR A 230 6.82 -3.98 12.11
C THR A 230 5.49 -3.24 12.27
N PHE A 231 4.43 -3.92 12.73
CA PHE A 231 3.16 -3.28 13.10
C PHE A 231 3.37 -2.23 14.19
N VAL A 232 4.00 -2.62 15.30
CA VAL A 232 4.24 -1.73 16.46
C VAL A 232 5.16 -0.58 16.07
N ALA A 233 6.24 -0.85 15.33
CA ALA A 233 7.17 0.17 14.88
C ALA A 233 6.49 1.24 14.02
N LEU A 234 5.71 0.83 13.00
CA LEU A 234 5.03 1.79 12.14
C LEU A 234 3.92 2.53 12.91
N LEU A 235 3.16 1.84 13.77
CA LEU A 235 2.14 2.46 14.62
C LEU A 235 2.74 3.56 15.52
N ILE A 236 3.85 3.26 16.21
CA ILE A 236 4.58 4.24 17.02
C ILE A 236 5.03 5.41 16.14
N GLY A 237 5.64 5.14 14.99
CA GLY A 237 6.06 6.16 14.04
C GLY A 237 4.92 7.11 13.65
N LEU A 238 3.75 6.56 13.33
CA LEU A 238 2.55 7.34 12.98
C LEU A 238 2.04 8.18 14.16
N VAL A 239 1.98 7.62 15.36
CA VAL A 239 1.56 8.32 16.59
C VAL A 239 2.50 9.50 16.90
N LEU A 240 3.81 9.28 16.77
CA LEU A 240 4.85 10.28 17.04
C LEU A 240 4.81 11.47 16.07
N THR A 241 4.21 11.35 14.89
CA THR A 241 3.98 12.51 14.00
C THR A 241 3.09 13.60 14.63
N GLY A 242 2.53 13.37 15.82
CA GLY A 242 1.84 14.39 16.61
C GLY A 242 0.34 14.46 16.35
N ILE A 243 -0.29 13.35 15.94
CA ILE A 243 -1.75 13.27 15.81
C ILE A 243 -2.42 13.44 17.18
N VAL A 244 -1.76 12.96 18.24
CA VAL A 244 -2.28 13.00 19.61
C VAL A 244 -2.10 14.37 20.28
N LYS A 245 -0.99 15.09 20.00
CA LYS A 245 -0.64 16.34 20.71
C LYS A 245 -1.67 17.46 20.61
N LYS A 246 -2.43 17.56 19.51
CA LYS A 246 -3.44 18.63 19.32
C LYS A 246 -4.75 18.43 20.09
N ARG A 247 -5.14 17.20 20.44
CA ARG A 247 -6.39 16.97 21.19
C ARG A 247 -6.30 17.42 22.65
N LYS A 248 -5.11 17.35 23.26
CA LYS A 248 -4.90 17.74 24.66
C LYS A 248 -4.95 19.26 24.86
N ALA A 249 -4.42 20.03 23.92
CA ALA A 249 -4.42 21.50 23.97
C ALA A 249 -5.84 22.11 23.89
N ASN A 250 -6.69 21.62 22.97
CA ASN A 250 -8.07 22.11 22.86
C ASN A 250 -8.95 21.72 24.06
N LYS A 251 -8.64 20.60 24.74
CA LYS A 251 -9.37 20.20 25.96
C LYS A 251 -8.98 21.07 27.16
N MET A 252 -7.72 21.53 27.26
CA MET A 252 -7.31 22.46 28.32
C MET A 252 -7.90 23.87 28.14
N GLN A 253 -7.99 24.39 26.91
CA GLN A 253 -8.61 25.70 26.66
C GLN A 253 -10.10 25.76 27.00
N LEU A 254 -10.83 24.64 26.88
CA LEU A 254 -12.23 24.56 27.31
C LEU A 254 -12.39 24.48 28.85
N VAL A 255 -11.34 24.10 29.58
CA VAL A 255 -11.36 24.00 31.04
C VAL A 255 -10.89 25.28 31.71
N THR A 256 -10.03 26.07 31.05
CA THR A 256 -9.54 27.36 31.58
C THR A 256 -10.32 28.57 31.08
N GLY A 257 -11.36 28.37 30.27
CA GLY A 257 -12.21 29.44 29.72
C GLY A 257 -13.40 29.83 30.60
N GLU A 258 -13.53 29.22 31.78
CA GLU A 258 -14.48 29.61 32.82
C GLU A 258 -13.68 29.93 34.10
N MET A 259 -13.27 31.20 34.22
CA MET A 259 -13.13 31.95 35.47
C MET A 259 -13.02 33.43 35.12
#